data_AF-A0A7S0Z151-F1
#
_entry.id   AF-A0A7S0Z151-F1
#
_cell.length_a   1.000
_cell.length_b   1.000
_cell.length_c   1.000
_cell.angle_alpha   90.00
_cell.angle_beta   90.00
_cell.angle_gamma   90.00
#
_symmetry.space_group_name_H-M   'P 1'
#
loop_
_entity.id
_entity.type
_entity.pdbx_description
1 polymer ?
#
loop_
_entity_poly.entity_id
_entity_poly.type
_entity_poly.pdbx_seq_one_letter_code
_entity_poly.pdbx_strand_id
1 'polypeptide(L)'
;LEVTVPREDLSRRRPWGGSYDGTPPDRLASMVKAEDPKALLLFLLREFESHGQQSLGCKALSELAPESPYSVGALSHLNASSALTRAVALHGRSAAVLGECFFALAHLIRGNARSFEEALRGDAAHLAFESTKLHQGDSRVVHAAASLLSLLLTTAS
;
A
#
# COMPACT_ATOMS: atom_id res chain seq x y z
N LEU A 1 -8.38 5.76 -26.76
CA LEU A 1 -8.70 6.83 -25.78
C LEU A 1 -7.57 6.87 -24.79
N GLU A 2 -6.53 7.66 -25.09
CA GLU A 2 -5.43 7.90 -24.16
C GLU A 2 -5.96 8.73 -23.00
N VAL A 3 -5.98 8.15 -21.80
CA VAL A 3 -6.30 8.88 -20.58
C VAL A 3 -5.02 9.56 -20.11
N THR A 4 -4.84 10.81 -20.56
CA THR A 4 -3.80 11.69 -20.04
C THR A 4 -4.16 12.06 -18.60
N VAL A 5 -3.58 11.35 -17.62
CA VAL A 5 -3.66 11.75 -16.22
C VAL A 5 -2.86 13.06 -16.08
N PRO A 6 -3.48 14.18 -15.69
CA PRO A 6 -2.74 15.42 -15.53
C PRO A 6 -1.68 15.23 -14.43
N ARG A 7 -0.40 15.41 -14.80
CA ARG A 7 0.69 15.59 -13.83
C ARG A 7 0.42 16.90 -13.09
N GLU A 8 -0.33 16.83 -11.99
CA GLU A 8 -0.41 17.95 -11.05
C GLU A 8 1.01 18.24 -10.54
N ASP A 9 1.47 19.47 -10.78
CA ASP A 9 2.72 19.99 -10.26
C ASP A 9 2.60 20.17 -8.74
N LEU A 10 2.97 19.11 -8.01
CA LEU A 10 2.93 19.05 -6.55
C LEU A 10 3.83 20.10 -5.88
N SER A 11 4.73 20.75 -6.63
CA SER A 11 5.58 21.84 -6.12
C SER A 11 4.82 23.14 -5.85
N ARG A 12 3.60 23.28 -6.39
CA ARG A 12 2.78 24.51 -6.27
C ARG A 12 1.75 24.49 -5.14
N ARG A 13 1.57 23.37 -4.44
CA ARG A 13 0.72 23.36 -3.24
C ARG A 13 1.51 23.98 -2.09
N ARG A 14 0.95 25.03 -1.48
CA ARG A 14 1.53 25.63 -0.26
C ARG A 14 1.87 24.50 0.71
N PRO A 15 3.07 24.50 1.32
CA PRO A 15 3.32 23.64 2.45
C PRO A 15 2.25 23.99 3.47
N TRP A 16 1.48 23.01 3.92
CA TRP A 16 0.64 23.18 5.10
C TRP A 16 1.61 23.25 6.29
N GLY A 17 2.37 24.33 6.37
CA GLY A 17 3.37 24.59 7.38
C GLY A 17 2.68 24.96 8.68
N GLY A 18 2.17 23.95 9.37
CA GLY A 18 2.08 23.95 10.82
C GLY A 18 3.14 23.00 11.32
N SER A 19 3.87 23.36 12.37
CA SER A 19 4.63 22.39 13.16
C SER A 19 3.66 21.27 13.55
N TYR A 20 3.90 20.06 13.04
CA TYR A 20 3.02 18.91 13.24
C TYR A 20 3.49 18.08 14.43
N ASP A 21 3.20 18.57 15.64
CA ASP A 21 3.26 17.81 16.88
C ASP A 21 2.06 16.84 16.97
N GLY A 22 2.12 15.77 16.18
CA GLY A 22 1.16 14.66 16.25
C GLY A 22 0.08 14.71 15.17
N THR A 23 0.18 13.82 14.20
CA THR A 23 -1.01 13.34 13.47
C THR A 23 -1.71 12.36 14.40
N PRO A 24 -2.91 12.66 14.92
CA PRO A 24 -3.52 11.76 15.88
C PRO A 24 -4.04 10.53 15.13
N PRO A 25 -3.87 9.32 15.69
CA PRO A 25 -4.53 8.09 15.27
C PRO A 25 -6.02 8.27 14.94
N ASP A 26 -6.68 9.26 15.55
CA ASP A 26 -8.08 9.62 15.35
C ASP A 26 -8.42 10.04 13.91
N ARG A 27 -7.51 10.71 13.19
CA ARG A 27 -7.77 11.14 11.81
C ARG A 27 -7.73 9.94 10.86
N LEU A 28 -6.76 9.05 11.03
CA LEU A 28 -6.70 7.77 10.33
C LEU A 28 -7.91 6.91 10.65
N ALA A 29 -8.27 6.79 11.94
CA ALA A 29 -9.47 6.08 12.36
C ALA A 29 -10.75 6.68 11.75
N SER A 30 -10.83 7.99 11.60
CA SER A 30 -11.95 8.65 10.92
C SER A 30 -11.98 8.36 9.40
N MET A 31 -10.82 8.25 8.74
CA MET A 31 -10.71 7.91 7.32
C MET A 31 -11.05 6.45 7.05
N VAL A 32 -10.63 5.55 7.95
CA VAL A 32 -11.02 4.12 7.95
C VAL A 32 -12.53 3.99 8.17
N LYS A 33 -13.09 4.66 9.19
CA LYS A 33 -14.53 4.67 9.45
C LYS A 33 -15.36 5.30 8.32
N ALA A 34 -14.80 6.27 7.61
CA ALA A 34 -15.45 6.91 6.48
C ALA A 34 -15.31 6.10 5.17
N GLU A 35 -14.57 4.98 5.20
CA GLU A 35 -14.27 4.15 4.02
C GLU A 35 -13.81 5.00 2.83
N ASP A 36 -12.91 5.97 3.06
CA ASP A 36 -12.39 6.85 2.00
C ASP A 36 -11.05 6.32 1.47
N PRO A 37 -11.06 5.45 0.43
CA PRO A 37 -9.85 4.86 -0.12
C PRO A 37 -8.91 5.90 -0.72
N LYS A 38 -9.42 7.05 -1.17
CA LYS A 38 -8.60 8.13 -1.72
C LYS A 38 -7.83 8.84 -0.62
N ALA A 39 -8.47 9.12 0.51
CA ALA A 39 -7.80 9.72 1.65
C ALA A 39 -6.71 8.78 2.18
N LEU A 40 -6.99 7.49 2.34
CA LEU A 40 -6.02 6.49 2.80
C LEU A 40 -4.82 6.36 1.85
N LEU A 41 -5.07 6.37 0.54
CA LEU A 41 -4.01 6.34 -0.45
C LEU A 41 -3.15 7.61 -0.42
N LEU A 42 -3.78 8.79 -0.37
CA LEU A 42 -3.06 10.05 -0.26
C LEU A 42 -2.23 10.12 1.02
N PHE A 43 -2.72 9.52 2.11
CA PHE A 43 -1.99 9.40 3.36
C PHE A 43 -0.74 8.52 3.21
N LEU A 44 -0.86 7.34 2.57
CA LEU A 44 0.28 6.49 2.24
C LEU A 44 1.30 7.16 1.30
N LEU A 45 0.82 7.98 0.36
CA LEU A 45 1.67 8.67 -0.61
C LEU A 45 2.31 9.97 -0.10
N ARG A 46 1.76 10.60 0.95
CA ARG A 46 2.22 11.91 1.45
C ARG A 46 3.33 11.84 2.49
N GLU A 47 3.39 10.79 3.30
CA GLU A 47 4.26 10.78 4.49
C GLU A 47 5.49 9.89 4.26
N PHE A 48 6.56 10.43 3.67
CA PHE A 48 7.79 9.68 3.42
C PHE A 48 8.71 9.53 4.65
N GLU A 49 8.37 10.11 5.80
CA GLU A 49 9.32 10.25 6.92
C GLU A 49 8.99 9.43 8.17
N SER A 50 7.75 8.97 8.38
CA SER A 50 7.36 8.23 9.60
C SER A 50 6.92 6.79 9.33
N HIS A 51 7.74 5.82 9.76
CA HIS A 51 7.43 4.39 9.69
C HIS A 51 6.09 4.03 10.36
N GLY A 52 5.76 4.71 11.46
CA GLY A 52 4.54 4.43 12.24
C GLY A 52 3.26 4.80 11.49
N GLN A 53 3.25 5.98 10.85
CA GLN A 53 2.12 6.42 10.03
C GLN A 53 1.94 5.51 8.82
N GLN A 54 3.02 5.17 8.12
CA GLN A 54 2.93 4.27 6.96
C GLN A 54 2.41 2.89 7.31
N SER A 55 2.82 2.33 8.46
CA SER A 55 2.30 1.05 8.93
C SER A 55 0.78 1.14 9.18
N LEU A 56 0.30 2.22 9.80
CA LEU A 56 -1.14 2.44 9.99
C LEU A 56 -1.90 2.62 8.67
N GLY A 57 -1.31 3.31 7.68
CA GLY A 57 -1.89 3.44 6.35
C GLY A 57 -1.98 2.10 5.61
N CYS A 58 -0.92 1.30 5.64
CA CYS A 58 -0.92 -0.03 5.01
C CYS A 58 -1.91 -0.97 5.73
N LYS A 59 -2.01 -0.86 7.06
CA LYS A 59 -2.99 -1.61 7.85
C LYS A 59 -4.43 -1.21 7.49
N ALA A 60 -4.71 0.09 7.40
CA ALA A 60 -6.02 0.58 6.99
C ALA A 60 -6.41 0.07 5.59
N LEU A 61 -5.45 0.01 4.66
CA LEU A 61 -5.69 -0.58 3.34
C LEU A 61 -5.86 -2.11 3.39
N SER A 62 -5.12 -2.81 4.24
CA SER A 62 -5.24 -4.26 4.41
C SER A 62 -6.57 -4.65 5.03
N GLU A 63 -7.14 -3.80 5.88
CA GLU A 63 -8.48 -3.95 6.45
C GLU A 63 -9.58 -3.59 5.45
N LEU A 64 -9.41 -2.54 4.62
CA LEU A 64 -10.44 -2.11 3.67
C LEU A 64 -10.55 -2.98 2.40
N ALA A 65 -9.43 -3.53 1.93
CA ALA A 65 -9.39 -4.36 0.73
C ALA A 65 -10.27 -5.63 0.80
N PRO A 66 -10.32 -6.41 1.90
CA PRO A 66 -11.14 -7.62 1.96
C PRO A 66 -12.64 -7.37 2.16
N GLU A 67 -13.07 -6.18 2.62
CA GLU A 67 -14.46 -5.93 3.03
C GLU A 67 -15.47 -6.06 1.88
N SER A 68 -15.11 -5.65 0.65
CA SER A 68 -15.96 -5.94 -0.50
C SER A 68 -15.23 -5.81 -1.85
N PRO A 69 -15.75 -6.46 -2.92
CA PRO A 69 -15.27 -6.25 -4.28
C PRO A 69 -15.33 -4.78 -4.74
N TYR A 70 -16.27 -3.99 -4.21
CA TYR A 70 -16.38 -2.56 -4.50
C TYR A 70 -15.16 -1.79 -3.95
N SER A 71 -14.72 -2.14 -2.74
CA SER A 71 -13.55 -1.55 -2.09
C SER A 71 -12.26 -1.88 -2.85
N VAL A 72 -12.10 -3.14 -3.31
CA VAL A 72 -11.00 -3.56 -4.18
C VAL A 72 -11.00 -2.78 -5.50
N GLY A 73 -12.17 -2.64 -6.13
CA GLY A 73 -12.33 -1.87 -7.36
C GLY A 73 -11.93 -0.40 -7.17
N ALA A 74 -12.44 0.26 -6.15
CA ALA A 74 -12.13 1.66 -5.83
C ALA A 74 -10.63 1.87 -5.57
N LEU A 75 -10.00 1.00 -4.77
CA LEU A 75 -8.57 1.05 -4.49
C LEU A 75 -7.71 0.81 -5.73
N SER A 76 -8.12 -0.13 -6.59
CA SER A 76 -7.47 -0.39 -7.87
C SER A 76 -7.58 0.81 -8.82
N HIS A 77 -8.74 1.46 -8.89
CA HIS A 77 -8.91 2.70 -9.67
C HIS A 77 -7.97 3.82 -9.22
N LEU A 78 -7.59 3.83 -7.96
CA LEU A 78 -6.69 4.80 -7.37
C LEU A 78 -5.20 4.40 -7.46
N ASN A 79 -4.87 3.25 -8.05
CA ASN A 79 -3.50 2.70 -8.12
C ASN A 79 -2.92 2.33 -6.75
N ALA A 80 -3.75 1.79 -5.84
CA ALA A 80 -3.32 1.40 -4.50
C ALA A 80 -2.16 0.39 -4.52
N SER A 81 -2.15 -0.55 -5.48
CA SER A 81 -1.04 -1.51 -5.61
C SER A 81 0.29 -0.82 -5.88
N SER A 82 0.31 0.18 -6.78
CA SER A 82 1.53 0.94 -7.05
C SER A 82 2.04 1.70 -5.82
N ALA A 83 1.12 2.30 -5.04
CA ALA A 83 1.49 3.02 -3.82
C ALA A 83 2.03 2.07 -2.74
N LEU A 84 1.42 0.91 -2.54
CA LEU A 84 1.88 -0.10 -1.59
C LEU A 84 3.26 -0.64 -1.97
N THR A 85 3.48 -0.95 -3.26
CA THR A 85 4.79 -1.41 -3.72
C THR A 85 5.87 -0.35 -3.56
N ARG A 86 5.52 0.92 -3.78
CA ARG A 86 6.42 2.05 -3.47
C ARG A 86 6.71 2.17 -1.97
N ALA A 87 5.71 1.98 -1.10
CA ALA A 87 5.90 2.00 0.35
C ALA A 87 6.85 0.88 0.80
N VAL A 88 6.68 -0.34 0.27
CA VAL A 88 7.59 -1.47 0.49
C VAL A 88 9.03 -1.12 0.08
N ALA A 89 9.22 -0.55 -1.12
CA ALA A 89 10.54 -0.19 -1.61
C ALA A 89 11.26 0.85 -0.72
N LEU A 90 10.51 1.82 -0.19
CA LEU A 90 11.07 2.89 0.65
C LEU A 90 11.31 2.44 2.09
N HIS A 91 10.50 1.50 2.58
CA HIS A 91 10.52 1.04 3.97
C HIS A 91 10.92 -0.43 4.10
N GLY A 92 11.82 -0.88 3.22
CA GLY A 92 12.31 -2.26 3.16
C GLY A 92 12.91 -2.82 4.46
N ARG A 93 13.21 -1.96 5.44
CA ARG A 93 13.72 -2.35 6.76
C ARG A 93 12.66 -2.36 7.87
N SER A 94 11.43 -1.91 7.60
CA SER A 94 10.36 -1.82 8.60
C SER A 94 9.44 -3.02 8.51
N ALA A 95 9.64 -4.01 9.38
CA ALA A 95 8.81 -5.22 9.41
C ALA A 95 7.30 -4.91 9.56
N ALA A 96 6.97 -3.90 10.36
CA ALA A 96 5.59 -3.46 10.58
C ALA A 96 4.94 -2.88 9.31
N VAL A 97 5.70 -2.17 8.47
CA VAL A 97 5.20 -1.65 7.18
C VAL A 97 5.09 -2.80 6.20
N LEU A 98 6.14 -3.62 6.07
CA LEU A 98 6.20 -4.71 5.10
C LEU A 98 5.07 -5.73 5.27
N GLY A 99 4.84 -6.20 6.50
CA GLY A 99 3.78 -7.17 6.77
C GLY A 99 2.42 -6.66 6.29
N GLU A 100 2.06 -5.44 6.67
CA GLU A 100 0.77 -4.84 6.30
C GLU A 100 0.67 -4.58 4.79
N CYS A 101 1.72 -4.04 4.16
CA CYS A 101 1.66 -3.72 2.75
C CYS A 101 1.62 -4.98 1.88
N PHE A 102 2.30 -6.07 2.26
CA PHE A 102 2.20 -7.35 1.55
C PHE A 102 0.83 -8.00 1.69
N PHE A 103 0.21 -7.94 2.88
CA PHE A 103 -1.18 -8.38 3.05
C PHE A 103 -2.14 -7.56 2.19
N ALA A 104 -2.05 -6.23 2.23
CA ALA A 104 -2.88 -5.35 1.42
C ALA A 104 -2.73 -5.63 -0.08
N LEU A 105 -1.48 -5.82 -0.57
CA LEU A 105 -1.21 -6.20 -1.95
C LEU A 105 -1.86 -7.53 -2.32
N ALA A 106 -1.71 -8.57 -1.48
CA ALA A 106 -2.31 -9.87 -1.75
C ALA A 106 -3.84 -9.80 -1.85
N HIS A 107 -4.48 -9.00 -1.01
CA HIS A 107 -5.94 -8.77 -1.09
C HIS A 107 -6.34 -8.01 -2.35
N LEU A 108 -5.61 -6.95 -2.70
CA LEU A 108 -5.91 -6.15 -3.90
C LEU A 108 -5.72 -6.93 -5.19
N ILE A 109 -4.77 -7.87 -5.23
CA ILE A 109 -4.47 -8.67 -6.42
C ILE A 109 -5.52 -9.78 -6.61
N ARG A 110 -6.03 -10.35 -5.52
CA ARG A 110 -6.96 -11.49 -5.58
C ARG A 110 -8.22 -11.14 -6.37
N GLY A 111 -8.35 -11.70 -7.57
CA GLY A 111 -9.49 -11.47 -8.45
C GLY A 111 -9.49 -10.11 -9.15
N ASN A 112 -8.38 -9.38 -9.15
CA ASN A 112 -8.26 -8.09 -9.84
C ASN A 112 -7.00 -8.03 -10.72
N ALA A 113 -7.21 -8.25 -12.03
CA ALA A 113 -6.15 -8.28 -13.03
C ALA A 113 -5.38 -6.97 -13.13
N ARG A 114 -6.04 -5.82 -12.96
CA ARG A 114 -5.36 -4.52 -12.99
C ARG A 114 -4.38 -4.38 -11.83
N SER A 115 -4.84 -4.66 -10.61
CA SER A 115 -3.99 -4.64 -9.41
C SER A 115 -2.82 -5.62 -9.51
N PHE A 116 -3.05 -6.80 -10.13
CA PHE A 116 -2.01 -7.78 -10.44
C PHE A 116 -0.94 -7.20 -11.38
N GLU A 117 -1.35 -6.64 -12.52
CA GLU A 117 -0.41 -6.04 -13.47
C GLU A 117 0.37 -4.86 -12.85
N GLU A 118 -0.28 -4.03 -12.05
CA GLU A 118 0.37 -2.93 -11.33
C GLU A 118 1.41 -3.44 -10.34
N ALA A 119 1.11 -4.53 -9.61
CA ALA A 119 2.06 -5.14 -8.69
C ALA A 119 3.28 -5.72 -9.43
N LEU A 120 3.07 -6.37 -10.59
CA LEU A 120 4.15 -6.86 -11.43
C LEU A 120 5.04 -5.73 -11.96
N ARG A 121 4.45 -4.65 -12.48
CA ARG A 121 5.20 -3.48 -12.96
C ARG A 121 5.99 -2.78 -11.85
N GLY A 122 5.57 -2.93 -10.60
CA GLY A 122 6.24 -2.37 -9.44
C GLY A 122 7.33 -3.27 -8.84
N ASP A 123 7.64 -4.42 -9.44
CA ASP A 123 8.59 -5.40 -8.91
C ASP A 123 8.18 -5.99 -7.54
N ALA A 124 6.87 -6.12 -7.28
CA ALA A 124 6.35 -6.63 -6.01
C ALA A 124 6.90 -8.03 -5.65
N ALA A 125 7.12 -8.89 -6.66
CA ALA A 125 7.72 -10.22 -6.44
C ALA A 125 9.17 -10.13 -5.94
N HIS A 126 9.99 -9.27 -6.57
CA HIS A 126 11.37 -9.08 -6.16
C HIS A 126 11.45 -8.50 -4.74
N LEU A 127 10.63 -7.47 -4.46
CA LEU A 127 10.57 -6.84 -3.15
C LEU A 127 10.11 -7.80 -2.04
N ALA A 128 9.11 -8.65 -2.32
CA ALA A 128 8.67 -9.69 -1.40
C ALA A 128 9.79 -10.71 -1.12
N PHE A 129 10.47 -11.18 -2.17
CA PHE A 129 11.59 -12.12 -2.03
C PHE A 129 12.77 -11.56 -1.25
N GLU A 130 13.17 -10.30 -1.51
CA GLU A 130 14.24 -9.67 -0.73
C GLU A 130 13.81 -9.42 0.72
N SER A 131 12.53 -9.12 0.95
CA SER A 131 11.99 -8.95 2.31
C SER A 131 12.02 -10.25 3.12
N THR A 132 11.75 -11.41 2.52
CA THR A 132 11.88 -12.70 3.24
C THR A 132 13.31 -12.99 3.63
N LYS A 133 14.30 -12.59 2.82
CA LYS A 133 15.72 -12.73 3.15
C LYS A 133 16.17 -11.79 4.25
N LEU A 134 15.68 -10.55 4.23
CA LEU A 134 16.09 -9.52 5.18
C LEU A 134 15.42 -9.73 6.55
N HIS A 135 14.19 -10.23 6.58
CA HIS A 135 13.38 -10.38 7.78
C HIS A 135 13.12 -11.86 8.13
N GLN A 136 14.12 -12.74 7.95
CA GLN A 136 13.97 -14.20 8.17
C GLN A 136 13.46 -14.58 9.57
N GLY A 137 13.72 -13.75 10.58
CA GLY A 137 13.25 -13.94 11.95
C GLY A 137 11.85 -13.39 12.25
N ASP A 138 11.29 -12.58 11.35
CA ASP A 138 9.94 -12.02 11.49
C ASP A 138 8.93 -12.87 10.71
N SER A 139 8.27 -13.76 11.44
CA SER A 139 7.30 -14.70 10.86
C SER A 139 6.14 -13.99 10.14
N ARG A 140 5.77 -12.78 10.58
CA ARG A 140 4.68 -12.02 9.97
C ARG A 140 5.08 -11.50 8.60
N VAL A 141 6.26 -10.89 8.48
CA VAL A 141 6.78 -10.42 7.19
C VAL A 141 6.99 -11.59 6.24
N VAL A 142 7.62 -12.68 6.71
CA VAL A 142 7.90 -13.85 5.88
C VAL A 142 6.60 -14.48 5.37
N HIS A 143 5.61 -14.66 6.22
CA HIS A 143 4.32 -15.24 5.83
C HIS A 143 3.56 -14.35 4.83
N ALA A 144 3.51 -13.03 5.07
CA ALA A 144 2.83 -12.10 4.17
C ALA A 144 3.52 -12.03 2.80
N ALA A 145 4.85 -11.93 2.78
CA ALA A 145 5.64 -11.91 1.55
C ALA A 145 5.52 -13.24 0.78
N ALA A 146 5.58 -14.39 1.45
CA ALA A 146 5.39 -15.69 0.83
C ALA A 146 3.98 -15.87 0.25
N SER A 147 2.96 -15.37 0.94
CA SER A 147 1.58 -15.38 0.46
C SER A 147 1.42 -14.55 -0.82
N LEU A 148 2.02 -13.35 -0.84
CA LEU A 148 2.05 -12.51 -2.03
C LEU A 148 2.79 -13.20 -3.19
N LEU A 149 3.96 -13.80 -2.94
CA LEU A 149 4.71 -14.55 -3.94
C LEU A 149 3.90 -15.72 -4.52
N SER A 150 3.27 -16.52 -3.65
CA SER A 150 2.42 -17.63 -4.07
C SER A 150 1.28 -17.15 -4.96
N LEU A 151 0.65 -16.02 -4.62
CA LEU A 151 -0.44 -15.45 -5.42
C LEU A 151 0.07 -14.97 -6.78
N LEU A 152 1.22 -14.28 -6.82
CA LEU A 152 1.81 -13.77 -8.06
C LEU A 152 2.20 -14.90 -9.02
N LEU A 153 2.75 -16.00 -8.49
CA LEU A 153 3.13 -17.17 -9.30
C LEU A 153 1.93 -17.96 -9.82
N THR A 154 0.87 -18.09 -9.02
CA THR A 154 -0.32 -18.87 -9.39
C THR A 154 -1.27 -18.10 -10.29
N THR A 155 -1.30 -16.77 -10.21
CA THR A 155 -2.15 -15.92 -11.07
C THR A 155 -1.51 -15.68 -12.44
N ALA A 156 -0.20 -15.88 -12.57
CA ALA A 156 0.53 -15.82 -13.85
C ALA A 156 0.42 -17.10 -14.70
N SER A 157 -0.14 -18.18 -14.14
CA SER A 157 -0.28 -19.50 -14.78
C SER A 157 -1.66 -19.67 -15.41
#